data_AF-A0A3C0CZE6-F1
#
_entry.id   AF-A0A3C0CZE6-F1
#
_cell.length_a   1.000
_cell.length_b   1.000
_cell.length_c   1.000
_cell.angle_alpha   90.00
_cell.angle_beta   90.00
_cell.angle_gamma   90.00
#
_symmetry.space_group_name_H-M   'P 1'
#
loop_
_entity.id
_entity.type
_entity.pdbx_description
1 polymer ?
#
loop_
_entity_poly.entity_id
_entity_poly.type
_entity_poly.pdbx_seq_one_letter_code
_entity_poly.pdbx_strand_id
1 'polypeptide(L)'
;MNIREEQEEFERGMLSPYAALSAESKGRAVQEEKCPIRTDFQRDRDRIIHCKSFRRLKHKTQVFIAPEEDHYRTRLTHTLEVSQIARTIARALRLNEDLTEAIALGHDLGHTPFGHEGEKSLSEIYGEYVPGASFHHYEQSLRVVDLLENDGRGINL
;
A
#
# COMPACT_ATOMS: atom_id res chain seq x y z
N MET A 1 -24.12 -12.62 -14.36
CA MET A 1 -23.50 -11.84 -13.29
C MET A 1 -22.54 -12.76 -12.57
N ASN A 2 -21.27 -12.38 -12.44
CA ASN A 2 -20.30 -13.10 -11.63
C ASN A 2 -20.20 -12.47 -10.22
N ILE A 3 -19.47 -13.12 -9.31
CA ILE A 3 -19.35 -12.70 -7.90
C ILE A 3 -18.71 -11.30 -7.77
N ARG A 4 -17.80 -10.93 -8.66
CA ARG A 4 -17.25 -9.57 -8.71
C ARG A 4 -18.34 -8.55 -9.04
N GLU A 5 -19.11 -8.79 -10.10
CA GLU A 5 -20.18 -7.88 -10.55
C GLU A 5 -21.27 -7.69 -9.49
N GLU A 6 -21.61 -8.74 -8.74
CA GLU A 6 -22.55 -8.64 -7.61
C GLU A 6 -22.01 -7.76 -6.48
N GLN A 7 -20.72 -7.84 -6.17
CA GLN A 7 -20.08 -6.95 -5.19
C GLN A 7 -20.00 -5.50 -5.69
N GLU A 8 -19.63 -5.31 -6.96
CA GLU A 8 -19.60 -4.00 -7.62
C GLU A 8 -20.98 -3.31 -7.57
N GLU A 9 -22.07 -4.06 -7.76
CA GLU A 9 -23.44 -3.54 -7.64
C GLU A 9 -23.83 -3.26 -6.18
N PHE A 10 -23.42 -4.12 -5.24
CA PHE A 10 -23.64 -3.88 -3.82
C PHE A 10 -22.97 -2.58 -3.34
N GLU A 11 -21.75 -2.30 -3.81
CA GLU A 11 -21.05 -1.06 -3.51
C GLU A 11 -21.86 0.17 -3.93
N ARG A 12 -22.50 0.15 -5.11
CA ARG A 12 -23.34 1.26 -5.63
C ARG A 12 -24.55 1.55 -4.75
N GLY A 13 -25.16 0.53 -4.19
CA GLY A 13 -26.36 0.68 -3.35
C GLY A 13 -26.06 1.01 -1.88
N MET A 14 -24.88 0.66 -1.39
CA MET A 14 -24.60 0.65 0.06
C MET A 14 -23.55 1.66 0.51
N LEU A 15 -22.59 2.00 -0.34
CA LEU A 15 -21.54 2.96 0.01
C LEU A 15 -22.08 4.40 -0.05
N SER A 16 -21.35 5.29 0.62
CA SER A 16 -21.59 6.73 0.57
C SER A 16 -21.51 7.24 -0.88
N PRO A 17 -22.29 8.26 -1.28
CA PRO A 17 -22.14 8.92 -2.58
C PRO A 17 -20.75 9.52 -2.83
N TYR A 18 -19.96 9.70 -1.77
CA TYR A 18 -18.57 10.19 -1.84
C TYR A 18 -17.53 9.06 -1.83
N ALA A 19 -17.95 7.80 -1.76
CA ALA A 19 -17.03 6.65 -1.78
C ALA A 19 -16.54 6.38 -3.21
N ALA A 20 -15.28 5.96 -3.34
CA ALA A 20 -14.79 5.40 -4.59
C ALA A 20 -15.39 4.01 -4.81
N LEU A 21 -15.96 3.77 -5.99
CA LEU A 21 -16.54 2.48 -6.36
C LEU A 21 -15.52 1.68 -7.17
N SER A 22 -15.38 0.39 -6.89
CA SER A 22 -14.45 -0.48 -7.60
C SER A 22 -14.83 -0.63 -9.08
N ALA A 23 -16.13 -0.64 -9.39
CA ALA A 23 -16.63 -0.61 -10.76
C ALA A 23 -16.31 0.68 -11.53
N GLU A 24 -15.93 1.75 -10.84
CA GLU A 24 -15.53 3.05 -11.43
C GLU A 24 -14.02 3.26 -11.38
N SER A 25 -13.26 2.21 -11.08
CA SER A 25 -11.80 2.24 -11.18
C SER A 25 -11.37 2.74 -12.56
N LYS A 26 -10.30 3.55 -12.58
CA LYS A 26 -9.63 3.98 -13.82
C LYS A 26 -8.90 2.83 -14.52
N GLY A 27 -8.89 1.64 -13.90
CA GLY A 27 -8.19 0.47 -14.39
C GLY A 27 -6.70 0.53 -14.09
N ARG A 28 -5.96 -0.34 -14.78
CA ARG A 28 -4.54 -0.62 -14.55
C ARG A 28 -3.70 -0.19 -15.75
N ALA A 29 -2.43 0.11 -15.53
CA ALA A 29 -1.52 0.51 -16.60
C ALA A 29 -1.36 -0.59 -17.65
N VAL A 30 -1.21 -1.84 -17.22
CA VAL A 30 -1.24 -3.02 -18.10
C VAL A 30 -2.63 -3.65 -18.02
N GLN A 31 -3.31 -3.74 -19.15
CA GLN A 31 -4.63 -4.36 -19.20
C GLN A 31 -4.56 -5.84 -18.84
N GLU A 32 -5.49 -6.27 -18.00
CA GLU A 32 -5.63 -7.64 -17.56
C GLU A 32 -7.12 -7.98 -17.46
N GLU A 33 -7.45 -9.25 -17.65
CA GLU A 33 -8.81 -9.71 -17.47
C GLU A 33 -9.26 -9.49 -16.02
N LYS A 34 -10.49 -8.99 -15.85
CA LYS A 34 -11.07 -8.79 -14.52
C LYS A 34 -11.31 -10.16 -13.87
N CYS A 35 -10.96 -10.28 -12.59
CA CYS A 35 -11.21 -11.50 -11.83
C CYS A 35 -12.73 -11.75 -11.70
N PRO A 36 -13.23 -12.97 -11.90
CA PRO A 36 -14.68 -13.25 -11.76
C PRO A 36 -15.18 -13.18 -10.31
N ILE A 37 -14.27 -13.11 -9.33
CA ILE A 37 -14.57 -13.16 -7.89
C ILE A 37 -14.21 -11.87 -7.17
N ARG A 38 -13.02 -11.32 -7.42
CA ARG A 38 -12.48 -10.18 -6.66
C ARG A 38 -12.66 -8.87 -7.41
N THR A 39 -13.04 -7.81 -6.69
CA THR A 39 -13.01 -6.44 -7.19
C THR A 39 -11.57 -5.99 -7.44
N ASP A 40 -11.37 -4.90 -8.19
CA ASP A 40 -10.03 -4.42 -8.48
C ASP A 40 -9.26 -4.04 -7.20
N PHE A 41 -9.91 -3.39 -6.24
CA PHE A 41 -9.29 -3.03 -4.96
C PHE A 41 -8.94 -4.23 -4.08
N GLN A 42 -9.74 -5.30 -4.11
CA GLN A 42 -9.40 -6.56 -3.44
C GLN A 42 -8.16 -7.20 -4.05
N ARG A 43 -8.03 -7.16 -5.39
CA ARG A 43 -6.82 -7.66 -6.07
C ARG A 43 -5.60 -6.84 -5.68
N ASP A 44 -5.74 -5.52 -5.56
CA ASP A 44 -4.63 -4.62 -5.18
C ASP A 44 -4.13 -4.95 -3.78
N ARG A 45 -5.06 -5.05 -2.82
CA ARG A 45 -4.76 -5.48 -1.46
C ARG A 45 -3.97 -6.79 -1.45
N ASP A 46 -4.46 -7.80 -2.16
CA ASP A 46 -3.85 -9.12 -2.16
C ASP A 46 -2.45 -9.08 -2.78
N ARG A 47 -2.26 -8.33 -3.88
CA ARG A 47 -0.94 -8.14 -4.51
C ARG A 47 0.05 -7.46 -3.58
N ILE A 48 -0.39 -6.44 -2.85
CA ILE A 48 0.43 -5.73 -1.86
C ILE A 48 0.87 -6.69 -0.75
N ILE A 49 -0.06 -7.42 -0.13
CA ILE A 49 0.24 -8.36 0.97
C ILE A 49 1.26 -9.42 0.53
N HIS A 50 1.17 -9.88 -0.71
CA HIS A 50 2.03 -10.95 -1.21
C HIS A 50 3.37 -10.49 -1.79
N CYS A 51 3.60 -9.19 -1.99
CA CYS A 51 4.84 -8.68 -2.59
C CYS A 51 6.06 -8.84 -1.65
N LYS A 52 7.27 -8.84 -2.22
CA LYS A 52 8.50 -9.04 -1.42
C LYS A 52 8.72 -7.85 -0.48
N SER A 53 8.43 -6.63 -0.94
CA SER A 53 8.61 -5.41 -0.15
C SER A 53 7.72 -5.35 1.09
N PHE A 54 6.48 -5.83 1.02
CA PHE A 54 5.60 -5.93 2.19
C PHE A 54 6.16 -6.91 3.23
N ARG A 55 6.64 -8.08 2.80
CA ARG A 55 7.28 -9.06 3.70
C ARG A 55 8.51 -8.49 4.40
N ARG A 56 9.27 -7.63 3.73
CA ARG A 56 10.47 -6.97 4.31
C ARG A 56 10.11 -5.99 5.44
N LEU A 57 8.87 -5.49 5.51
CA LEU A 57 8.43 -4.62 6.62
C LEU A 57 8.56 -5.30 7.99
N LYS A 58 8.48 -6.64 8.04
CA LYS A 58 8.72 -7.43 9.26
C LYS A 58 10.08 -7.15 9.89
N HIS A 59 11.10 -6.87 9.06
CA HIS A 59 12.48 -6.71 9.49
C HIS A 59 12.93 -5.25 9.53
N LYS A 60 12.01 -4.29 9.30
CA LYS A 60 12.28 -2.86 9.43
C LYS A 60 11.71 -2.38 10.76
N THR A 61 12.58 -1.88 11.63
CA THR A 61 12.15 -1.31 12.91
C THR A 61 11.47 0.03 12.68
N GLN A 62 10.46 0.31 13.51
CA GLN A 62 9.95 1.65 13.71
C GLN A 62 10.73 2.22 14.91
N VAL A 63 11.69 3.12 14.64
CA VAL A 63 12.32 4.04 15.61
C VAL A 63 13.53 3.54 16.45
N PHE A 64 13.80 2.25 16.66
CA PHE A 64 14.97 1.84 17.49
C PHE A 64 15.85 0.71 16.92
N ILE A 65 17.16 0.79 17.20
CA ILE A 65 18.19 -0.25 17.01
C ILE A 65 18.35 -0.94 18.39
N ALA A 66 18.11 -2.25 18.49
CA ALA A 66 18.01 -3.02 19.75
C ALA A 66 19.35 -3.19 20.52
N PRO A 67 19.41 -3.61 21.82
CA PRO A 67 18.31 -4.19 22.65
C PRO A 67 18.22 -3.77 24.15
N GLU A 68 17.00 -3.75 24.71
CA GLU A 68 16.72 -4.14 26.12
C GLU A 68 15.25 -4.54 26.41
N GLU A 69 14.24 -4.09 25.63
CA GLU A 69 12.81 -4.46 25.84
C GLU A 69 12.14 -5.19 24.65
N ASP A 70 11.18 -6.08 24.93
CA ASP A 70 10.69 -7.16 24.04
C ASP A 70 9.43 -6.79 23.20
N HIS A 71 9.02 -5.51 23.19
CA HIS A 71 7.73 -5.06 22.62
C HIS A 71 7.83 -3.92 21.58
N TYR A 72 8.93 -3.80 20.84
CA TYR A 72 9.04 -2.75 19.82
C TYR A 72 8.21 -3.02 18.56
N ARG A 73 7.59 -1.96 18.03
CA ARG A 73 6.84 -2.01 16.77
C ARG A 73 7.79 -2.13 15.58
N THR A 74 7.49 -3.07 14.70
CA THR A 74 8.04 -3.11 13.34
C THR A 74 7.17 -2.26 12.42
N ARG A 75 7.69 -1.94 11.23
CA ARG A 75 6.85 -1.33 10.19
C ARG A 75 5.67 -2.21 9.82
N LEU A 76 5.84 -3.53 9.82
CA LEU A 76 4.71 -4.43 9.56
C LEU A 76 3.60 -4.28 10.61
N THR A 77 3.94 -4.27 11.91
CA THR A 77 2.93 -4.10 12.97
C THR A 77 2.26 -2.72 12.88
N HIS A 78 3.03 -1.68 12.57
CA HIS A 78 2.48 -0.35 12.32
C HIS A 78 1.50 -0.33 11.16
N THR A 79 1.88 -0.90 10.01
CA THR A 79 1.03 -1.00 8.82
C THR A 79 -0.28 -1.76 9.10
N LEU A 80 -0.24 -2.80 9.93
CA LEU A 80 -1.44 -3.53 10.36
C LEU A 80 -2.34 -2.69 11.28
N GLU A 81 -1.77 -1.95 12.22
CA GLU A 81 -2.52 -1.00 13.08
C GLU A 81 -3.18 0.11 12.25
N VAL A 82 -2.42 0.70 11.31
CA VAL A 82 -2.93 1.73 10.38
C VAL A 82 -4.08 1.18 9.55
N SER A 83 -3.94 -0.03 8.98
CA SER A 83 -5.02 -0.68 8.24
C SER A 83 -6.27 -0.88 9.09
N GLN A 84 -6.12 -1.38 10.32
CA GLN A 84 -7.26 -1.61 11.22
C GLN A 84 -8.00 -0.31 11.58
N ILE A 85 -7.27 0.76 11.88
CA ILE A 85 -7.85 2.08 12.19
C ILE A 85 -8.52 2.66 10.93
N ALA A 86 -7.84 2.64 9.79
CA ALA A 86 -8.34 3.21 8.55
C ALA A 86 -9.63 2.52 8.09
N ARG A 87 -9.69 1.19 8.17
CA ARG A 87 -10.91 0.43 7.86
C ARG A 87 -12.06 0.73 8.81
N THR A 88 -11.77 0.94 10.10
CA THR A 88 -12.79 1.33 11.09
C THR A 88 -13.42 2.68 10.71
N ILE A 89 -12.60 3.64 10.31
CA ILE A 89 -13.05 4.97 9.84
C ILE A 89 -13.84 4.83 8.53
N ALA A 90 -13.30 4.09 7.55
CA ALA A 90 -13.96 3.88 6.27
C ALA A 90 -15.34 3.23 6.43
N ARG A 91 -15.46 2.21 7.27
CA ARG A 91 -16.74 1.55 7.57
C ARG A 91 -17.75 2.50 8.19
N ALA A 92 -17.33 3.28 9.18
CA ALA A 92 -18.21 4.26 9.85
C ALA A 92 -18.75 5.31 8.88
N LEU A 93 -17.95 5.69 7.88
CA LEU A 93 -18.30 6.66 6.84
C LEU A 93 -18.90 6.03 5.58
N ARG A 94 -19.07 4.70 5.54
CA ARG A 94 -19.47 3.93 4.36
C ARG A 94 -18.60 4.22 3.13
N LEU A 95 -17.29 4.38 3.33
CA LEU A 95 -16.30 4.44 2.26
C LEU A 95 -15.87 3.02 1.84
N ASN A 96 -15.15 2.91 0.74
CA ASN A 96 -14.67 1.62 0.25
C ASN A 96 -13.54 1.09 1.16
N GLU A 97 -13.86 0.05 1.94
CA GLU A 97 -12.92 -0.56 2.88
C GLU A 97 -11.76 -1.28 2.19
N ASP A 98 -12.00 -1.96 1.06
CA ASP A 98 -10.96 -2.69 0.34
C ASP A 98 -9.92 -1.73 -0.26
N LEU A 99 -10.36 -0.60 -0.83
CA LEU A 99 -9.44 0.46 -1.28
C LEU A 99 -8.65 1.05 -0.12
N THR A 100 -9.33 1.34 0.98
CA THR A 100 -8.70 1.92 2.18
C THR A 100 -7.63 0.98 2.74
N GLU A 101 -7.94 -0.32 2.82
CA GLU A 101 -7.01 -1.35 3.26
C GLU A 101 -5.81 -1.48 2.30
N ALA A 102 -6.05 -1.49 0.98
CA ALA A 102 -4.98 -1.55 -0.01
C ALA A 102 -4.01 -0.35 0.14
N ILE A 103 -4.53 0.87 0.27
CA ILE A 103 -3.72 2.08 0.50
C ILE A 103 -2.94 1.97 1.81
N ALA A 104 -3.60 1.60 2.90
CA ALA A 104 -2.96 1.47 4.21
C ALA A 104 -1.84 0.43 4.21
N LEU A 105 -2.01 -0.71 3.52
CA LEU A 105 -0.98 -1.74 3.42
C LEU A 105 0.16 -1.34 2.47
N GLY A 106 -0.14 -0.54 1.44
CA GLY A 106 0.83 -0.11 0.43
C GLY A 106 1.65 1.13 0.78
N HIS A 107 1.19 1.96 1.72
CA HIS A 107 1.76 3.31 1.93
C HIS A 107 3.25 3.28 2.31
N ASP A 108 3.68 2.25 3.05
CA ASP A 108 5.01 2.19 3.68
C ASP A 108 6.00 1.24 2.98
N LEU A 109 5.65 0.74 1.78
CA LEU A 109 6.47 -0.23 1.04
C LEU A 109 7.88 0.29 0.72
N GLY A 110 7.99 1.57 0.39
CA GLY A 110 9.20 2.25 -0.02
C GLY A 110 10.13 2.65 1.11
N HIS A 111 9.76 2.38 2.36
CA HIS A 111 10.55 2.89 3.48
C HIS A 111 11.97 2.32 3.50
N THR A 112 12.94 3.19 3.75
CA THR A 112 14.34 2.82 3.95
C THR A 112 14.55 1.96 5.20
N PRO A 113 15.65 1.19 5.27
CA PRO A 113 16.20 0.73 6.55
C PRO A 113 16.43 1.92 7.50
N PHE A 114 16.40 1.68 8.81
CA PHE A 114 16.66 2.71 9.85
C PHE A 114 15.70 3.91 9.89
N GLY A 115 14.53 3.82 9.26
CA GLY A 115 13.53 4.86 9.40
C GLY A 115 13.97 6.20 8.80
N HIS A 116 13.58 7.30 9.45
CA HIS A 116 13.81 8.65 8.93
C HIS A 116 15.30 8.97 8.74
N GLU A 117 16.19 8.38 9.56
CA GLU A 117 17.63 8.56 9.38
C GLU A 117 18.10 7.96 8.06
N GLY A 118 17.60 6.77 7.69
CA GLY A 118 17.91 6.18 6.40
C GLY A 118 17.37 6.99 5.22
N GLU A 119 16.18 7.58 5.37
CA GLU A 119 15.61 8.49 4.36
C GLU A 119 16.45 9.77 4.22
N LYS A 120 16.83 10.40 5.34
CA LYS A 120 17.69 11.58 5.35
C LYS A 120 19.05 11.32 4.69
N SER A 121 19.72 10.23 5.07
CA SER A 121 21.01 9.86 4.47
C SER A 121 20.89 9.60 2.97
N LEU A 122 19.83 8.94 2.51
CA LEU A 122 19.61 8.75 1.07
C LEU A 122 19.32 10.07 0.35
N SER A 123 18.59 11.00 0.96
CA SER A 123 18.32 12.31 0.38
C SER A 123 19.58 13.15 0.23
N GLU A 124 20.46 13.15 1.24
CA GLU A 124 21.75 13.85 1.19
C GLU A 124 22.61 13.30 0.03
N ILE A 125 22.77 11.97 -0.03
CA ILE A 125 23.54 11.31 -1.11
C ILE A 125 22.89 11.58 -2.47
N TYR A 126 21.57 11.50 -2.59
CA TYR A 126 20.90 11.72 -3.86
C TYR A 126 21.09 13.16 -4.37
N GLY A 127 21.05 14.14 -3.46
CA GLY A 127 21.31 15.55 -3.77
C GLY A 127 22.73 15.83 -4.26
N GLU A 128 23.72 15.03 -3.86
CA GLU A 128 25.10 15.11 -4.39
C GLU A 128 25.19 14.71 -5.87
N TYR A 129 24.36 13.76 -6.32
CA TYR A 129 24.35 13.28 -7.71
C TYR A 129 23.39 14.07 -8.61
N VAL A 130 22.24 14.48 -8.08
CA VAL A 130 21.20 15.20 -8.82
C VAL A 130 20.82 16.46 -8.04
N PRO A 131 21.31 17.65 -8.45
CA PRO A 131 21.02 18.89 -7.75
C PRO A 131 19.53 19.15 -7.59
N GLY A 132 19.09 19.38 -6.35
CA GLY A 132 17.69 19.62 -6.00
C GLY A 132 16.83 18.37 -5.83
N ALA A 133 17.41 17.18 -5.99
CA ALA A 133 16.70 15.93 -5.72
C ALA A 133 16.68 15.58 -4.21
N SER A 134 15.62 14.91 -3.78
CA SER A 134 15.47 14.36 -2.43
C SER A 134 14.84 12.98 -2.54
N PHE A 135 15.20 12.09 -1.62
CA PHE A 135 14.56 10.79 -1.51
C PHE A 135 13.32 10.92 -0.61
N HIS A 136 12.20 10.33 -1.05
CA HIS A 136 10.96 10.29 -0.30
C HIS A 136 10.41 8.87 -0.27
N HIS A 137 10.14 8.34 0.93
CA HIS A 137 9.67 6.95 1.07
C HIS A 137 8.33 6.72 0.34
N TYR A 138 7.43 7.72 0.30
CA TYR A 138 6.13 7.58 -0.36
C TYR A 138 6.26 7.52 -1.89
N GLU A 139 7.21 8.26 -2.48
CA GLU A 139 7.52 8.15 -3.92
C GLU A 139 8.19 6.80 -4.21
N GLN A 140 9.05 6.35 -3.29
CA GLN A 140 9.64 5.02 -3.38
C GLN A 140 8.58 3.92 -3.24
N SER A 141 7.50 4.10 -2.47
CA SER A 141 6.40 3.14 -2.38
C SER A 141 5.72 2.97 -3.75
N LEU A 142 5.47 4.08 -4.46
CA LEU A 142 4.96 4.05 -5.83
C LEU A 142 5.96 3.33 -6.76
N ARG A 143 7.24 3.71 -6.72
CA ARG A 143 8.28 3.06 -7.52
C ARG A 143 8.38 1.55 -7.26
N VAL A 144 8.18 1.11 -6.03
CA VAL A 144 8.17 -0.32 -5.68
C VAL A 144 7.05 -1.05 -6.41
N VAL A 145 5.83 -0.52 -6.33
CA VAL A 145 4.64 -1.17 -6.91
C VAL A 145 4.57 -1.03 -8.42
N ASP A 146 5.12 0.04 -8.99
CA ASP A 146 5.06 0.28 -10.43
C ASP A 146 6.23 -0.36 -11.19
N LEU A 147 7.42 -0.41 -10.57
CA LEU A 147 8.65 -0.72 -11.30
C LEU A 147 9.55 -1.78 -10.66
N LEU A 148 9.64 -1.90 -9.32
CA LEU A 148 10.71 -2.74 -8.73
C LEU A 148 10.30 -4.18 -8.42
N GLU A 149 9.04 -4.41 -8.04
CA GLU A 149 8.54 -5.76 -7.80
C GLU A 149 8.49 -6.58 -9.13
N ASN A 150 8.37 -7.91 -9.00
CA ASN A 150 8.28 -8.85 -10.13
C ASN A 150 9.36 -8.69 -11.21
N ASP A 151 10.60 -8.48 -10.75
CA ASP A 151 11.81 -8.38 -11.57
C ASP A 151 11.75 -7.22 -12.58
N GLY A 152 11.32 -6.04 -12.11
CA GLY A 152 11.30 -4.83 -12.93
C GLY A 152 9.94 -4.49 -13.56
N ARG A 153 8.88 -5.23 -13.22
CA ARG A 153 7.56 -5.11 -13.86
C ARG A 153 6.49 -4.47 -12.98
N GLY A 154 6.78 -4.30 -11.69
CA GLY A 154 5.79 -3.89 -10.71
C GLY A 154 4.72 -4.97 -10.46
N ILE A 155 3.70 -4.60 -9.69
CA ILE A 155 2.54 -5.43 -9.36
C ILE A 155 1.26 -4.95 -10.07
N ASN A 156 1.35 -3.92 -10.94
CA ASN A 156 0.26 -3.44 -11.81
C ASN A 156 -1.03 -3.13 -11.01
N LEU A 157 -0.92 -2.33 -9.96
CA LEU A 157 -2.08 -1.88 -9.17
C LEU A 157 -3.08 -1.12 -10.05
#